data_AF-A0A822CAX7-F1
#
_entry.id   AF-A0A822CAX7-F1
#
_cell.length_a   1.000
_cell.length_b   1.000
_cell.length_c   1.000
_cell.angle_alpha   90.00
_cell.angle_beta   90.00
_cell.angle_gamma   90.00
#
_symmetry.space_group_name_H-M   'P 1'
#
loop_
_entity.id
_entity.type
_entity.pdbx_description
1 polymer ?
#
loop_
_entity_poly.entity_id
_entity_poly.type
_entity_poly.pdbx_seq_one_letter_code
_entity_poly.pdbx_strand_id
1 'polypeptide(L)'
;SKDQTELITICKKAYEGNTFEMTNLHEFENKYSPTKALCENIHMIFLFRQFISDIQHQLKENQVKSPIKVYRGQMISSDELKRLKEHCAQFISMNSFISTSTDEQQARVFLNVPNSASTEIEAI
;
A
#
# COMPACT_ATOMS: atom_id res chain seq x y z
N SER A 1 3.61 -6.41 22.95
CA SER A 1 2.37 -6.14 23.71
C SER A 1 1.50 -7.39 23.68
N LYS A 2 0.39 -7.43 24.45
CA LYS A 2 -0.56 -8.55 24.45
C LYS A 2 -1.06 -8.89 23.02
N ASP A 3 -1.28 -7.86 22.21
CA ASP A 3 -1.79 -7.97 20.83
C ASP A 3 -0.78 -8.62 19.87
N GLN A 4 0.52 -8.39 20.08
CA GLN A 4 1.58 -9.02 19.28
C GLN A 4 1.63 -10.53 19.49
N THR A 5 1.51 -10.98 20.73
CA THR A 5 1.51 -12.41 21.08
C THR A 5 0.26 -13.11 20.52
N GLU A 6 -0.89 -12.44 20.57
CA GLU A 6 -2.13 -12.94 19.98
C GLU A 6 -2.01 -13.08 18.46
N LEU A 7 -1.45 -12.08 17.77
CA LEU A 7 -1.27 -12.10 16.33
C LEU A 7 -0.28 -13.18 15.88
N ILE A 8 0.86 -13.33 16.58
CA ILE A 8 1.80 -14.43 16.33
C ILE A 8 1.11 -15.78 16.49
N THR A 9 0.23 -15.93 17.48
CA THR A 9 -0.52 -17.16 17.72
C THR A 9 -1.50 -17.46 16.59
N ILE A 10 -2.24 -16.45 16.12
CA ILE A 10 -3.15 -16.59 14.96
C ILE A 10 -2.36 -16.98 13.71
N CYS A 11 -1.23 -16.34 13.45
CA CYS A 11 -0.41 -16.62 12.27
C CYS A 11 0.25 -18.00 12.33
N LYS A 12 0.75 -18.45 13.49
CA LYS A 12 1.28 -19.80 13.68
C LYS A 12 0.23 -20.87 13.34
N LYS A 13 -1.02 -20.62 13.70
CA LYS A 13 -2.15 -21.51 13.37
C LYS A 13 -2.52 -21.45 11.88
N ALA A 14 -2.57 -20.26 11.29
CA ALA A 14 -2.95 -20.07 9.89
C ALA A 14 -1.93 -20.66 8.90
N TYR A 15 -0.66 -20.71 9.28
CA TYR A 15 0.43 -21.22 8.44
C TYR A 15 0.92 -22.60 8.86
N GLU A 16 0.13 -23.33 9.64
CA GLU A 16 0.46 -24.69 10.05
C GLU A 16 0.68 -25.58 8.81
N GLY A 17 1.85 -26.23 8.74
CA GLY A 17 2.27 -27.03 7.59
C GLY A 17 2.99 -26.25 6.47
N ASN A 18 3.03 -24.91 6.51
CA ASN A 18 3.81 -24.09 5.59
C ASN A 18 5.17 -23.73 6.22
N THR A 19 6.19 -24.54 5.92
CA THR A 19 7.55 -24.41 6.49
C THR A 19 8.23 -23.09 6.17
N PHE A 20 7.94 -22.50 5.00
CA PHE A 20 8.49 -21.22 4.59
C PHE A 20 7.92 -20.08 5.47
N GLU A 21 6.60 -20.02 5.61
CA GLU A 21 5.95 -18.99 6.42
C GLU A 21 6.27 -19.14 7.92
N MET A 22 6.43 -20.37 8.41
CA MET A 22 6.86 -20.63 9.79
C MET A 22 8.29 -20.16 10.05
N THR A 23 9.18 -20.26 9.06
CA THR A 23 10.56 -19.73 9.17
C THR A 23 10.55 -18.20 9.20
N ASN A 24 9.77 -17.56 8.33
CA ASN A 24 9.61 -16.10 8.32
C ASN A 24 9.03 -15.58 9.64
N LEU A 25 8.02 -16.26 10.18
CA LEU A 25 7.44 -15.95 11.49
C LEU A 25 8.46 -16.08 12.62
N HIS A 26 9.31 -17.11 12.58
CA HIS A 26 10.35 -17.31 13.59
C HIS A 26 11.46 -16.26 13.51
N GLU A 27 11.88 -15.86 12.30
CA GLU A 27 12.82 -14.75 12.15
C GLU A 27 12.20 -13.44 12.66
N PHE A 28 10.94 -13.19 12.34
CA PHE A 28 10.20 -12.04 12.85
C PHE A 28 10.13 -12.04 14.38
N GLU A 29 9.74 -13.15 15.02
CA GLU A 29 9.63 -13.24 16.47
C GLU A 29 10.97 -13.00 17.20
N ASN A 30 12.09 -13.50 16.64
CA ASN A 30 13.40 -13.42 17.29
C ASN A 30 14.17 -12.12 17.02
N LYS A 31 13.97 -11.48 15.86
CA LYS A 31 14.77 -10.33 15.42
C LYS A 31 14.02 -9.01 15.55
N TYR A 32 12.71 -9.04 15.77
CA TYR A 32 11.88 -7.86 15.84
C TYR A 32 12.03 -7.08 17.15
N SER A 33 12.19 -5.76 17.04
CA SER A 33 12.18 -4.82 18.16
C SER A 33 11.06 -3.78 17.93
N PRO A 34 10.00 -3.79 18.75
CA PRO A 34 8.85 -2.88 18.60
C PRO A 34 9.22 -1.40 18.69
N THR A 35 10.34 -1.06 19.33
CA THR A 35 10.83 0.31 19.47
C THR A 35 11.49 0.88 18.21
N LYS A 36 11.75 0.05 17.19
CA LYS A 36 12.39 0.48 15.93
C LYS A 36 11.45 0.61 14.73
N ALA A 37 10.22 0.10 14.82
CA ALA A 37 9.24 0.18 13.74
C ALA A 37 7.95 0.79 14.30
N LEU A 38 7.41 1.83 13.64
CA LEU A 38 6.07 2.32 13.93
C LEU A 38 5.08 1.15 13.84
N CYS A 39 4.61 0.67 15.00
CA CYS A 39 3.94 -0.63 15.16
C CYS A 39 2.73 -0.83 14.24
N GLU A 40 2.00 0.21 13.83
CA GLU A 40 0.73 0.01 13.10
C GLU A 40 0.92 -0.42 11.64
N ASN A 41 1.95 0.10 10.96
CA ASN A 41 2.17 -0.23 9.54
C ASN A 41 2.70 -1.65 9.34
N ILE A 42 3.49 -2.17 10.28
CA ILE A 42 4.09 -3.50 10.10
C ILE A 42 3.07 -4.63 10.27
N HIS A 43 2.09 -4.47 11.15
CA HIS A 43 1.00 -5.43 11.31
C HIS A 43 0.18 -5.54 10.02
N MET A 44 -0.19 -4.40 9.43
CA MET A 44 -0.94 -4.36 8.17
C MET A 44 -0.11 -4.90 7.01
N ILE A 45 1.18 -4.53 6.91
CA ILE A 45 2.07 -5.09 5.89
C ILE A 45 2.17 -6.60 6.05
N PHE A 46 2.30 -7.13 7.27
CA PHE A 46 2.36 -8.57 7.49
C PHE A 46 1.04 -9.26 7.09
N LEU A 47 -0.11 -8.74 7.52
CA LEU A 47 -1.42 -9.31 7.16
C LEU A 47 -1.67 -9.30 5.65
N PHE A 48 -1.31 -8.22 4.97
CA PHE A 48 -1.50 -8.07 3.52
C PHE A 48 -0.31 -8.50 2.68
N ARG A 49 0.76 -9.05 3.26
CA ARG A 49 2.01 -9.35 2.53
C ARG A 49 1.78 -10.25 1.33
N GLN A 50 0.87 -11.22 1.46
CA GLN A 50 0.55 -12.12 0.36
C GLN A 50 -0.15 -11.37 -0.76
N PHE A 51 -1.17 -10.56 -0.45
CA PHE A 51 -1.85 -9.71 -1.42
C PHE A 51 -0.89 -8.73 -2.11
N ILE A 52 0.00 -8.09 -1.36
CA ILE A 52 1.01 -7.17 -1.90
C ILE A 52 1.97 -7.93 -2.84
N SER A 53 2.40 -9.13 -2.45
CA SER A 53 3.26 -10.00 -3.26
C SER A 53 2.56 -10.42 -4.55
N ASP A 54 1.30 -10.84 -4.47
CA ASP A 54 0.52 -11.28 -5.62
C ASP A 54 0.28 -10.13 -6.60
N ILE A 55 -0.08 -8.93 -6.11
CA ILE A 55 -0.21 -7.72 -6.95
C ILE A 55 1.13 -7.41 -7.63
N GLN A 56 2.24 -7.46 -6.89
CA GLN A 56 3.56 -7.19 -7.46
C GLN A 56 3.94 -8.20 -8.55
N HIS A 57 3.62 -9.49 -8.33
CA HIS A 57 3.87 -10.54 -9.31
C HIS A 57 3.06 -10.28 -10.58
N GLN A 58 1.76 -10.04 -10.45
CA GLN A 58 0.87 -9.76 -11.59
C GLN A 58 1.29 -8.51 -12.36
N LEU A 59 1.74 -7.46 -11.68
CA LEU A 59 2.24 -6.25 -12.35
C LEU A 59 3.53 -6.51 -13.15
N LYS A 60 4.40 -7.42 -12.70
CA LYS A 60 5.61 -7.80 -13.44
C LYS A 60 5.28 -8.64 -14.67
N GLU A 61 4.38 -9.62 -14.54
CA GLU A 61 3.96 -10.47 -15.66
C GLU A 61 3.27 -9.64 -16.75
N ASN A 62 2.42 -8.71 -16.34
CA ASN A 62 1.65 -7.84 -17.24
C ASN A 62 2.33 -6.49 -17.54
N GLN A 63 3.64 -6.39 -17.33
CA GLN A 63 4.36 -5.13 -17.50
C GLN A 63 4.35 -4.67 -18.97
N VAL A 64 3.92 -3.41 -19.18
CA VAL A 64 3.97 -2.74 -20.49
C VAL A 64 5.43 -2.68 -20.97
N LYS A 65 5.67 -3.15 -22.20
CA LYS A 65 7.03 -3.33 -22.74
C LYS A 65 7.68 -2.06 -23.29
N SER A 66 6.89 -1.03 -23.55
CA SER A 66 7.36 0.26 -24.06
C SER A 66 6.89 1.39 -23.14
N PRO A 67 7.65 2.51 -23.06
CA PRO A 67 7.18 3.69 -22.36
C PRO A 67 5.82 4.16 -22.91
N ILE A 68 4.90 4.47 -22.01
CA ILE A 68 3.59 5.04 -22.34
C ILE A 68 3.37 6.31 -21.54
N LYS A 69 2.57 7.23 -22.10
CA LYS A 69 2.10 8.40 -21.37
C LYS A 69 0.85 8.01 -20.59
N VAL A 70 0.86 8.32 -19.30
CA VAL A 70 -0.25 8.08 -18.37
C VAL A 70 -0.43 9.28 -17.46
N TYR A 71 -1.60 9.34 -16.83
CA TYR A 71 -2.05 10.45 -16.01
C TYR A 71 -2.52 9.94 -14.66
N ARG A 72 -2.31 10.76 -13.62
CA ARG A 72 -2.76 10.49 -12.25
C ARG A 72 -3.34 11.77 -11.67
N GLY A 73 -4.60 11.71 -11.23
CA GLY A 73 -5.17 12.74 -10.35
C GLY A 73 -4.79 12.45 -8.90
N GLN A 74 -4.26 13.45 -8.21
CA GLN A 74 -4.02 13.39 -6.77
C GLN A 74 -4.14 14.79 -6.17
N MET A 75 -4.94 14.89 -5.11
CA MET A 75 -4.94 16.07 -4.26
C MET A 75 -3.65 16.07 -3.42
N ILE A 76 -2.90 17.17 -3.49
CA ILE A 76 -1.66 17.38 -2.74
C ILE A 76 -1.74 18.69 -1.96
N SER A 77 -1.03 18.78 -0.84
CA SER A 77 -0.98 20.01 -0.07
C SER A 77 -0.14 21.08 -0.79
N SER A 78 -0.36 22.35 -0.45
CA SER A 78 0.45 23.46 -0.96
C SER A 78 1.95 23.28 -0.63
N ASP A 79 2.26 22.72 0.53
CA ASP A 79 3.65 22.44 0.94
C ASP A 79 4.27 21.33 0.11
N GLU A 80 3.52 20.26 -0.16
CA GLU A 80 3.98 19.19 -1.05
C GLU A 80 4.19 19.71 -2.47
N LEU A 81 3.27 20.54 -2.99
CA LEU A 81 3.43 21.20 -4.28
C LEU A 81 4.69 22.08 -4.32
N LYS A 82 4.95 22.85 -3.26
CA LYS A 82 6.15 23.68 -3.15
C LYS A 82 7.41 22.82 -3.16
N ARG A 83 7.45 21.75 -2.37
CA ARG A 83 8.55 20.79 -2.32
C ARG A 83 8.81 20.15 -3.69
N LEU A 84 7.76 19.77 -4.42
CA LEU A 84 7.88 19.22 -5.77
C LEU A 84 8.47 20.23 -6.76
N LYS A 85 8.04 21.50 -6.69
CA LYS A 85 8.58 22.58 -7.53
C LYS A 85 10.06 22.85 -7.26
N GLU A 86 10.50 22.78 -6.00
CA GLU A 86 11.89 22.99 -5.60
C GLU A 86 12.83 21.87 -6.08
N HIS A 87 12.31 20.68 -6.34
CA HIS A 87 13.09 19.49 -6.75
C HIS A 87 12.77 19.05 -8.18
N CYS A 88 12.54 20.00 -9.09
CA CYS A 88 12.34 19.70 -10.50
C CYS A 88 13.56 18.95 -11.08
N ALA A 89 13.30 18.00 -11.99
CA ALA A 89 14.30 17.11 -12.59
C ALA A 89 15.01 16.14 -11.62
N GLN A 90 14.45 15.89 -10.44
CA GLN A 90 14.89 14.85 -9.50
C GLN A 90 13.98 13.62 -9.54
N PHE A 91 14.42 12.53 -8.91
CA PHE A 91 13.62 11.31 -8.77
C PHE A 91 12.62 11.41 -7.60
N ILE A 92 11.45 10.80 -7.78
CA ILE A 92 10.45 10.62 -6.72
C ILE A 92 10.44 9.14 -6.35
N SER A 93 10.61 8.85 -5.07
CA SER A 93 10.39 7.52 -4.52
C SER A 93 9.03 7.46 -3.82
N MET A 94 8.31 6.35 -4.01
CA MET A 94 7.01 6.12 -3.40
C MET A 94 6.98 4.73 -2.77
N ASN A 95 6.35 4.62 -1.59
CA ASN A 95 6.23 3.37 -0.84
C ASN A 95 4.93 2.62 -1.17
N SER A 96 4.33 2.86 -2.34
CA SER A 96 3.01 2.33 -2.71
C SER A 96 2.90 2.13 -4.22
N PHE A 97 1.92 1.32 -4.64
CA PHE A 97 1.59 1.16 -6.06
C PHE A 97 0.94 2.43 -6.61
N ILE A 98 1.29 2.81 -7.84
CA ILE A 98 0.80 4.01 -8.50
C ILE A 98 -0.32 3.61 -9.46
N SER A 99 -1.55 4.02 -9.15
CA SER A 99 -2.66 3.96 -10.10
C SER A 99 -2.58 5.15 -11.06
N THR A 100 -2.71 4.85 -12.36
CA THR A 100 -2.68 5.81 -13.46
C THR A 100 -3.68 5.40 -14.54
N SER A 101 -4.08 6.33 -15.40
CA SER A 101 -4.91 6.06 -16.58
C SER A 101 -4.25 6.62 -17.83
N THR A 102 -4.47 5.98 -18.98
CA THR A 102 -4.14 6.55 -20.29
C THR A 102 -5.15 7.63 -20.71
N ASP A 103 -6.34 7.65 -20.09
CA ASP A 103 -7.35 8.69 -20.26
C ASP A 103 -7.19 9.77 -19.19
N GLU A 104 -6.83 10.98 -19.64
CA GLU A 104 -6.66 12.14 -18.76
C GLU A 104 -7.95 12.53 -18.04
N GLN A 105 -9.12 12.40 -18.68
CA GLN A 105 -10.41 12.75 -18.07
C GLN A 105 -10.75 11.77 -16.96
N GLN A 106 -10.49 10.49 -17.16
CA GLN A 106 -10.63 9.48 -16.11
C GLN A 106 -9.69 9.75 -14.93
N ALA A 107 -8.44 10.13 -15.20
CA ALA A 107 -7.50 10.47 -14.14
C ALA A 107 -7.96 11.67 -13.30
N ARG A 108 -8.65 12.65 -13.90
CA ARG A 108 -9.20 13.81 -13.18
C ARG A 108 -10.33 13.46 -12.20
N VAL A 109 -11.04 12.34 -12.39
CA VAL A 109 -12.10 11.92 -11.46
C VAL A 109 -11.55 11.76 -10.02
N PHE A 110 -10.29 11.34 -9.88
CA PHE A 110 -9.61 11.21 -8.59
C PHE A 110 -9.25 12.56 -7.91
N LEU A 111 -9.50 13.69 -8.56
CA LEU A 111 -9.34 15.03 -7.98
C LEU A 111 -10.63 15.53 -7.32
N ASN A 112 -11.78 14.96 -7.67
CA ASN A 112 -13.06 15.43 -7.18
C ASN A 112 -13.34 14.85 -5.79
N VAL A 113 -13.51 15.73 -4.80
CA VAL A 113 -14.15 15.36 -3.53
C VAL A 113 -15.66 15.24 -3.84
N PRO A 114 -16.35 14.16 -3.43
CA PRO A 114 -17.80 14.17 -3.47
C PRO A 114 -18.27 15.37 -2.65
N ASN A 115 -19.03 16.29 -3.27
CA ASN A 115 -19.67 17.38 -2.55
C ASN A 115 -20.37 16.78 -1.33
N SER A 116 -20.00 17.19 -0.13
CA SER A 116 -20.76 16.90 1.08
C SER A 116 -22.11 17.60 0.97
N ALA A 117 -23.05 16.94 0.30
CA ALA A 117 -24.45 17.31 0.22
C ALA A 117 -25.26 16.02 0.33
N SER A 118 -25.63 15.71 1.59
CA SER A 118 -26.93 15.15 1.97
C SER A 118 -27.60 14.23 0.96
N THR A 119 -27.45 12.90 1.12
CA THR A 119 -28.57 11.98 0.91
C THR A 119 -28.35 10.71 1.72
N GLU A 120 -29.17 10.53 2.75
CA GLU A 120 -29.57 9.20 3.22
C GLU A 120 -30.07 8.41 2.01
N ILE A 121 -29.41 7.31 1.66
CA ILE A 121 -30.08 6.26 0.88
C ILE A 121 -29.86 4.96 1.62
N GLU A 122 -30.99 4.46 2.10
CA GLU A 122 -31.22 3.25 2.85
C GLU A 122 -30.67 2.02 2.12
N ALA A 123 -30.08 1.13 2.92
CA ALA A 123 -29.79 -0.23 2.50
C ALA A 123 -31.11 -1.00 2.31
N ILE A 124 -31.26 -1.60 1.13
CA ILE A 124 -31.99 -2.85 0.94
C ILE A 124 -31.01 -3.83 0.31
#